data_AF-A0A519Z548-F1
#
_entry.id   AF-A0A519Z548-F1
#
_cell.length_a   1.000
_cell.length_b   1.000
_cell.length_c   1.000
_cell.angle_alpha   90.00
_cell.angle_beta   90.00
_cell.angle_gamma   90.00
#
_symmetry.space_group_name_H-M   'P 1'
#
loop_
_entity.id
_entity.type
_entity.pdbx_description
1 polymer ?
#
loop_
_entity_poly.entity_id
_entity_poly.type
_entity_poly.pdbx_seq_one_letter_code
_entity_poly.pdbx_strand_id
1 'polypeptide(L)'
;MKENIEFKQVRSFEEVLSGTLLFIKQNIKPLLKTFFSLCGIFILGSMLSTIFMQLQMTDNMDASIKSGAYDGMSVWTNMFGLRYLLMLVFLMLNYTAMYASMLSFIALYIAKGNVAPTVEEVWSYFKYYFFRVMWSGLLVSIIWVLCTMFCLVPGIYVTPAFSVFYAIMVLENA
;
A
#
# COMPACT_ATOMS: atom_id res chain seq x y z
N MET A 1 12.21 32.81 4.49
CA MET A 1 12.95 31.55 4.69
C MET A 1 11.91 30.45 4.79
N LYS A 2 11.98 29.39 3.98
CA LYS A 2 10.99 28.30 4.04
C LYS A 2 11.21 27.55 5.35
N GLU A 3 10.24 27.65 6.25
CA GLU A 3 10.26 26.95 7.53
C GLU A 3 10.18 25.45 7.24
N ASN A 4 11.30 24.78 7.51
CA ASN A 4 11.50 23.37 7.30
C ASN A 4 10.85 22.62 8.47
N ILE A 5 9.85 21.77 8.18
CA ILE A 5 9.05 21.10 9.21
C ILE A 5 9.91 20.06 9.92
N GLU A 6 10.23 20.28 11.19
CA GLU A 6 10.89 19.28 12.02
C GLU A 6 9.92 18.14 12.36
N PHE A 7 10.30 16.91 12.03
CA PHE A 7 9.46 15.72 12.26
C PHE A 7 9.52 15.20 13.71
N LYS A 8 10.59 15.50 14.48
CA LYS A 8 10.78 15.02 15.86
C LYS A 8 10.33 16.05 16.89
N GLN A 9 9.04 16.40 16.89
CA GLN A 9 8.45 17.29 17.90
C GLN A 9 7.23 16.63 18.54
N VAL A 10 7.10 16.76 19.87
CA VAL A 10 5.86 16.38 20.58
C VAL A 10 4.81 17.43 20.24
N ARG A 11 3.75 17.01 19.55
CA ARG A 11 2.71 17.90 19.02
C ARG A 11 1.35 17.54 19.58
N SER A 12 0.52 18.55 19.80
CA SER A 12 -0.91 18.37 20.00
C SER A 12 -1.56 17.82 18.71
N PHE A 13 -2.73 17.18 18.80
CA PHE A 13 -3.39 16.60 17.62
C PHE A 13 -3.61 17.62 16.49
N GLU A 14 -3.99 18.86 16.83
CA GLU A 14 -4.17 19.94 15.85
C GLU A 14 -2.86 20.34 15.15
N GLU A 15 -1.75 20.35 15.88
CA GLU A 15 -0.42 20.62 15.33
C GLU A 15 0.08 19.47 14.45
N VAL A 16 -0.24 18.22 14.80
CA VAL A 16 0.06 17.04 13.94
C VAL A 16 -0.70 17.14 12.63
N LEU A 17 -2.00 17.43 12.68
CA LEU A 17 -2.83 17.59 11.49
C LEU A 17 -2.32 18.75 10.62
N SER A 18 -2.13 19.92 11.23
CA SER A 18 -1.67 21.12 10.53
C SER A 18 -0.27 20.93 9.94
N GLY A 19 0.64 20.31 10.69
CA GLY A 19 1.99 19.98 10.22
C GLY A 19 2.00 19.00 9.06
N THR A 20 1.13 17.99 9.07
CA THR A 20 1.00 17.02 7.97
C THR A 20 0.46 17.70 6.70
N LEU A 21 -0.57 18.54 6.82
CA LEU A 21 -1.10 19.31 5.70
C LEU A 21 -0.06 20.28 5.12
N LEU A 22 0.71 20.94 5.99
CA LEU A 22 1.77 21.86 5.59
C LEU A 22 2.91 21.12 4.87
N PHE A 23 3.30 19.93 5.36
CA PHE A 23 4.28 19.06 4.71
C PHE A 23 3.84 18.63 3.32
N ILE A 24 2.60 18.16 3.21
CA ILE A 24 2.03 17.78 1.92
C ILE A 24 2.03 19.00 1.00
N LYS A 25 1.53 20.15 1.45
CA LYS A 25 1.48 21.36 0.62
C LYS A 25 2.85 21.85 0.17
N GLN A 26 3.87 21.77 1.02
CA GLN A 26 5.24 22.17 0.68
C GLN A 26 5.92 21.20 -0.29
N ASN A 27 5.68 19.89 -0.14
CA ASN A 27 6.39 18.84 -0.87
C ASN A 27 5.53 18.11 -1.90
N ILE A 28 4.31 18.58 -2.22
CA ILE A 28 3.37 17.88 -3.11
C ILE A 28 3.96 17.60 -4.49
N LYS A 29 4.74 18.53 -5.06
CA LYS A 29 5.35 18.37 -6.39
C LYS A 29 6.40 17.24 -6.40
N PRO A 30 7.46 17.27 -5.56
CA PRO A 30 8.44 16.19 -5.53
C PRO A 30 7.83 14.87 -5.07
N LEU A 31 6.87 14.90 -4.12
CA LEU A 31 6.20 13.69 -3.62
C LEU A 31 5.37 13.02 -4.72
N LEU A 32 4.52 13.77 -5.44
CA LEU A 32 3.75 13.21 -6.55
C LEU A 32 4.64 12.72 -7.69
N LYS A 33 5.74 13.43 -8.01
CA LYS A 33 6.67 13.00 -9.05
C LYS A 33 7.31 11.65 -8.70
N THR A 34 7.77 11.49 -7.46
CA THR A 34 8.32 10.23 -6.96
C THR A 34 7.27 9.13 -6.92
N PHE A 35 6.07 9.44 -6.42
CA PHE A 35 4.95 8.50 -6.36
C PHE A 35 4.56 7.97 -7.74
N PHE A 36 4.31 8.84 -8.72
CA PHE A 36 3.95 8.40 -10.07
C PHE A 36 5.11 7.70 -10.79
N SER A 37 6.35 8.16 -10.58
CA SER A 37 7.51 7.53 -11.21
C SER A 37 7.79 6.11 -10.69
N LEU A 38 7.57 5.86 -9.40
CA LEU A 38 7.88 4.57 -8.77
C LEU A 38 6.67 3.63 -8.70
N CYS A 39 5.49 4.18 -8.39
CA CYS A 39 4.26 3.40 -8.24
C CYS A 39 3.45 3.27 -9.54
N GLY A 40 3.68 4.14 -10.53
CA GLY A 40 2.82 4.24 -11.72
C GLY A 40 2.64 2.92 -12.46
N ILE A 41 3.72 2.17 -12.69
CA ILE A 41 3.64 0.86 -13.36
C ILE A 41 2.83 -0.16 -12.56
N PHE A 42 2.95 -0.15 -11.23
CA PHE A 42 2.21 -1.05 -10.35
C PHE A 42 0.74 -0.67 -10.25
N ILE A 43 0.41 0.63 -10.28
CA ILE A 43 -0.97 1.15 -10.32
C ILE A 43 -1.66 0.72 -11.61
N LEU A 44 -1.01 0.91 -12.76
CA LEU A 44 -1.59 0.50 -14.04
C LEU A 44 -1.79 -1.02 -14.09
N GLY A 45 -0.81 -1.80 -13.63
CA GLY A 45 -0.91 -3.25 -13.54
C GLY A 45 -2.05 -3.73 -12.64
N SER A 46 -2.22 -3.13 -11.46
CA SER A 46 -3.32 -3.47 -10.55
C SER A 46 -4.68 -3.05 -11.10
N MET A 47 -4.78 -1.89 -11.74
CA MET A 47 -6.02 -1.42 -12.37
C MET A 47 -6.44 -2.38 -13.49
N LEU A 48 -5.54 -2.72 -14.41
CA LEU A 48 -5.82 -3.65 -15.50
C LEU A 48 -6.26 -5.02 -14.96
N SER A 49 -5.52 -5.56 -14.00
CA SER A 49 -5.83 -6.87 -13.42
C SER A 49 -7.21 -6.89 -12.75
N THR A 50 -7.57 -5.80 -12.06
CA THR A 50 -8.89 -5.66 -11.41
C THR A 50 -10.02 -5.54 -12.43
N ILE A 51 -9.82 -4.75 -13.50
CA ILE A 51 -10.81 -4.62 -14.58
C ILE A 51 -11.05 -5.96 -15.27
N PHE A 52 -9.99 -6.69 -15.62
CA PHE A 52 -10.13 -8.01 -16.26
C PHE A 52 -10.87 -9.01 -15.37
N MET A 53 -10.61 -9.00 -14.06
CA MET A 53 -11.34 -9.83 -13.11
C MET A 53 -12.82 -9.44 -13.02
N GLN A 54 -13.12 -8.14 -12.98
CA GLN A 54 -14.49 -7.64 -12.85
C GLN A 54 -15.34 -7.92 -14.11
N LEU A 55 -14.75 -7.78 -15.31
CA LEU A 55 -15.42 -8.14 -16.56
C LEU A 55 -15.75 -9.63 -16.60
N GLN A 56 -14.81 -10.50 -16.25
CA GLN A 56 -15.03 -11.94 -16.21
C GLN A 56 -16.11 -12.33 -15.19
N MET A 57 -16.12 -11.72 -14.00
CA MET A 57 -17.17 -11.99 -13.01
C MET A 57 -18.56 -11.64 -13.55
N THR A 58 -18.68 -10.49 -14.23
CA THR A 58 -19.94 -10.07 -14.86
C THR A 58 -20.36 -11.03 -15.97
N ASP A 59 -19.46 -11.39 -16.88
CA ASP A 59 -19.74 -12.31 -17.99
C ASP A 59 -20.15 -13.71 -17.48
N ASN A 60 -19.45 -14.22 -16.48
CA ASN A 60 -19.75 -15.51 -15.86
C ASN A 60 -21.09 -15.50 -15.13
N MET A 61 -21.44 -14.39 -14.47
CA MET A 61 -22.71 -14.23 -13.76
C MET A 61 -23.87 -14.14 -14.75
N ASP A 62 -23.73 -13.38 -15.83
CA ASP A 62 -24.73 -13.29 -16.91
C ASP A 62 -24.92 -14.64 -17.62
N ALA A 63 -23.84 -15.38 -17.87
CA ALA A 63 -23.91 -16.72 -18.45
C ALA A 63 -24.62 -17.72 -17.53
N SER A 64 -24.36 -17.64 -16.21
CA SER A 64 -24.99 -18.50 -15.21
C SER A 64 -26.47 -18.22 -15.03
N ILE A 65 -26.88 -16.95 -15.10
CA ILE A 65 -28.30 -16.54 -15.03
C ILE A 65 -29.05 -17.03 -16.29
N LYS A 66 -28.44 -16.94 -17.46
CA LYS A 66 -29.05 -17.35 -18.74
C LYS A 66 -29.16 -18.87 -18.90
N SER A 67 -28.22 -19.64 -18.35
CA SER A 67 -28.19 -21.10 -18.51
C SER A 67 -29.10 -21.86 -17.52
N GLY A 68 -29.59 -21.21 -16.46
CA GLY A 68 -30.42 -21.84 -15.41
C GLY A 68 -29.70 -22.93 -14.60
N ALA A 69 -28.43 -23.23 -14.93
CA ALA A 69 -27.59 -24.22 -14.29
C ALA A 69 -26.57 -23.50 -13.39
N TYR A 70 -27.01 -23.12 -12.20
CA TYR A 70 -26.10 -22.61 -11.17
C TYR A 70 -25.30 -23.78 -10.58
N ASP A 71 -24.15 -24.09 -11.17
CA ASP A 71 -23.17 -24.96 -10.55
C ASP A 71 -22.24 -24.13 -9.65
N GLY A 72 -22.53 -24.10 -8.35
CA GLY A 72 -21.75 -23.35 -7.36
C GLY A 72 -20.27 -23.75 -7.31
N MET A 73 -19.92 -24.96 -7.75
CA MET A 73 -18.53 -25.43 -7.82
C MET A 73 -17.76 -24.77 -8.99
N SER A 74 -18.40 -24.63 -10.16
CA SER A 74 -17.84 -23.93 -11.32
C SER A 74 -17.61 -22.44 -11.06
N VAL A 75 -18.47 -21.81 -10.25
CA VAL A 75 -18.33 -20.40 -9.85
C VAL A 75 -17.12 -20.23 -8.95
N TRP A 76 -16.96 -21.08 -7.92
CA TRP A 76 -15.80 -21.02 -7.02
C TRP A 76 -14.47 -21.28 -7.74
N THR A 77 -14.41 -22.27 -8.62
CA THR A 77 -13.20 -22.55 -9.41
C THR A 77 -12.86 -21.43 -10.38
N ASN A 78 -13.86 -20.75 -10.97
CA ASN A 78 -13.63 -19.56 -11.77
C ASN A 78 -13.21 -18.34 -10.92
N MET A 79 -13.72 -18.21 -9.69
CA MET A 79 -13.37 -17.13 -8.76
C MET A 79 -11.93 -17.25 -8.23
N PHE A 80 -11.44 -18.47 -7.95
CA PHE A 80 -10.09 -18.72 -7.43
C PHE A 80 -9.06 -19.09 -8.51
N GLY A 81 -9.37 -18.84 -9.79
CA GLY A 81 -8.49 -19.18 -10.90
C GLY A 81 -7.19 -18.36 -10.95
N LEU A 82 -6.32 -18.70 -11.91
CA LEU A 82 -5.02 -18.05 -12.14
C LEU A 82 -5.12 -16.50 -12.23
N ARG A 83 -6.22 -15.98 -12.77
CA ARG A 83 -6.48 -14.53 -12.89
C ARG A 83 -6.67 -13.85 -11.54
N TYR A 84 -7.30 -14.52 -10.58
CA TYR A 84 -7.45 -14.01 -9.21
C TYR A 84 -6.11 -13.93 -8.50
N LEU A 85 -5.27 -14.97 -8.63
CA LEU A 85 -3.89 -14.93 -8.13
C LEU A 85 -3.11 -13.77 -8.75
N LEU A 86 -3.24 -13.55 -10.05
CA LEU A 86 -2.57 -12.45 -10.74
C LEU A 86 -3.03 -11.08 -10.19
N MET A 87 -4.34 -10.91 -9.99
CA MET A 87 -4.91 -9.72 -9.36
C MET A 87 -4.39 -9.51 -7.93
N LEU A 88 -4.35 -10.55 -7.11
CA LEU A 88 -3.80 -10.49 -5.75
C LEU A 88 -2.33 -10.07 -5.74
N VAL A 89 -1.51 -10.63 -6.64
CA VAL A 89 -0.09 -10.28 -6.74
C VAL A 89 0.08 -8.82 -7.14
N PHE A 90 -0.65 -8.34 -8.15
CA PHE A 90 -0.58 -6.93 -8.56
C PHE A 90 -1.09 -5.98 -7.48
N LEU A 91 -2.13 -6.37 -6.74
CA LEU A 91 -2.63 -5.60 -5.60
C LEU A 91 -1.56 -5.50 -4.51
N MET A 92 -0.92 -6.62 -4.17
CA MET A 92 0.15 -6.66 -3.17
C MET A 92 1.37 -5.83 -3.58
N LEU A 93 1.80 -5.95 -4.84
CA LEU A 93 2.91 -5.14 -5.38
C LEU A 93 2.58 -3.65 -5.37
N ASN A 94 1.33 -3.30 -5.68
CA ASN A 94 0.85 -1.92 -5.63
C ASN A 94 0.95 -1.35 -4.22
N TYR A 95 0.37 -2.03 -3.23
CA TYR A 95 0.45 -1.59 -1.83
C TYR A 95 1.89 -1.48 -1.35
N THR A 96 2.72 -2.47 -1.66
CA THR A 96 4.16 -2.46 -1.33
C THR A 96 4.84 -1.24 -1.93
N ALA A 97 4.61 -0.94 -3.21
CA ALA A 97 5.20 0.20 -3.89
C ALA A 97 4.76 1.53 -3.25
N MET A 98 3.48 1.67 -2.91
CA MET A 98 2.97 2.87 -2.25
C MET A 98 3.61 3.09 -0.88
N TYR A 99 3.63 2.07 -0.02
CA TYR A 99 4.24 2.18 1.30
C TYR A 99 5.75 2.42 1.22
N ALA A 100 6.47 1.65 0.41
CA ALA A 100 7.92 1.77 0.28
C ALA A 100 8.33 3.15 -0.28
N SER A 101 7.62 3.68 -1.28
CA SER A 101 7.94 4.99 -1.87
C SER A 101 7.65 6.14 -0.91
N MET A 102 6.49 6.12 -0.23
CA MET A 102 6.09 7.16 0.71
C MET A 102 7.04 7.20 1.91
N LEU A 103 7.32 6.05 2.51
CA LEU A 103 8.19 5.95 3.68
C LEU A 103 9.66 6.26 3.33
N SER A 104 10.15 5.81 2.17
CA SER A 104 11.51 6.15 1.72
C SER A 104 11.67 7.65 1.46
N PHE A 105 10.64 8.30 0.90
CA PHE A 105 10.63 9.75 0.71
C PHE A 105 10.69 10.49 2.05
N ILE A 106 9.89 10.07 3.03
CA ILE A 106 9.87 10.68 4.37
C ILE A 106 11.21 10.45 5.09
N ALA A 107 11.75 9.24 5.05
CA ALA A 107 13.03 8.90 5.65
C ALA A 107 14.17 9.80 5.11
N LEU A 108 14.26 9.92 3.78
CA LEU A 108 15.26 10.77 3.14
C LEU A 108 15.03 12.26 3.41
N TYR A 109 13.78 12.71 3.47
CA TYR A 109 13.44 14.09 3.83
C TYR A 109 13.96 14.44 5.24
N ILE A 110 13.77 13.53 6.20
CA ILE A 110 14.26 13.70 7.58
C ILE A 110 15.80 13.66 7.60
N ALA A 111 16.42 12.69 6.93
CA ALA A 111 17.88 12.53 6.89
C ALA A 111 18.61 13.74 6.28
N LYS A 112 17.96 14.43 5.34
CA LYS A 112 18.51 15.64 4.68
C LYS A 112 18.22 16.95 5.40
N GLY A 113 17.69 16.92 6.62
CA GLY A 113 17.35 18.14 7.35
C GLY A 113 16.19 18.90 6.71
N ASN A 114 15.14 18.16 6.31
CA ASN A 114 13.88 18.67 5.76
C ASN A 114 13.98 19.28 4.35
N VAL A 115 14.91 18.78 3.54
CA VAL A 115 15.02 19.13 2.11
C VAL A 115 14.41 18.01 1.26
N ALA A 116 13.60 18.40 0.26
CA ALA A 116 12.97 17.45 -0.65
C ALA A 116 14.02 16.59 -1.40
N PRO A 117 14.00 15.26 -1.26
CA PRO A 117 14.93 14.37 -1.97
C PRO A 117 14.59 14.26 -3.46
N THR A 118 15.58 13.86 -4.26
CA THR A 118 15.37 13.60 -5.69
C THR A 118 14.83 12.18 -5.91
N VAL A 119 14.20 11.95 -7.07
CA VAL A 119 13.60 10.64 -7.40
C VAL A 119 14.66 9.53 -7.41
N GLU A 120 15.87 9.82 -7.86
CA GLU A 120 16.99 8.86 -7.95
C GLU A 120 17.44 8.38 -6.56
N GLU A 121 17.44 9.26 -5.58
CA GLU A 121 17.81 8.93 -4.20
C GLU A 121 16.73 8.05 -3.55
N VAL A 122 15.46 8.42 -3.75
CA VAL A 122 14.34 7.63 -3.26
C VAL A 122 14.32 6.25 -3.91
N TRP A 123 14.73 6.13 -5.17
CA TRP A 123 14.81 4.84 -5.87
C TRP A 123 15.80 3.86 -5.23
N SER A 124 16.92 4.36 -4.71
CA SER A 124 17.91 3.52 -4.02
C SER A 124 17.33 2.90 -2.75
N TYR A 125 16.68 3.74 -1.92
CA TYR A 125 15.99 3.29 -0.70
C TYR A 125 14.78 2.42 -1.02
N PHE A 126 14.04 2.77 -2.07
CA PHE A 126 12.88 2.01 -2.53
C PHE A 126 13.26 0.55 -2.83
N LYS A 127 14.30 0.29 -3.63
CA LYS A 127 14.71 -1.09 -3.96
C LYS A 127 15.11 -1.89 -2.71
N TYR A 128 15.81 -1.25 -1.79
CA TYR A 128 16.28 -1.88 -0.56
C TYR A 128 15.11 -2.29 0.34
N TYR A 129 14.12 -1.42 0.50
CA TYR A 129 12.96 -1.67 1.36
C TYR A 129 11.82 -2.42 0.65
N PHE A 130 11.76 -2.45 -0.69
CA PHE A 130 10.64 -3.00 -1.44
C PHE A 130 10.33 -4.44 -1.03
N PHE A 131 11.30 -5.35 -1.14
CA PHE A 131 11.09 -6.76 -0.78
C PHE A 131 10.86 -6.97 0.72
N ARG A 132 11.45 -6.12 1.58
CA ARG A 132 11.24 -6.20 3.04
C ARG A 132 9.82 -5.82 3.42
N VAL A 133 9.31 -4.74 2.84
CA VAL A 133 7.92 -4.29 3.01
C VAL A 133 6.95 -5.32 2.41
N MET A 134 7.30 -5.91 1.26
CA MET A 134 6.49 -6.96 0.62
C MET A 134 6.33 -8.19 1.51
N TRP A 135 7.45 -8.79 1.96
CA TRP A 135 7.41 -10.01 2.76
C TRP A 135 6.81 -9.77 4.14
N SER A 136 7.13 -8.66 4.77
CA SER A 136 6.54 -8.31 6.05
C SER A 136 5.04 -8.02 5.93
N GLY A 137 4.59 -7.40 4.84
CA GLY A 137 3.16 -7.20 4.60
C GLY A 137 2.40 -8.50 4.35
N LEU A 138 3.03 -9.51 3.75
CA LEU A 138 2.47 -10.85 3.62
C LEU A 138 2.33 -11.53 4.99
N LEU A 139 3.34 -11.44 5.85
CA LEU A 139 3.28 -12.02 7.20
C LEU A 139 2.22 -11.32 8.06
N VAL A 140 2.18 -9.99 8.02
CA VAL A 140 1.19 -9.19 8.75
C VAL A 140 -0.23 -9.51 8.29
N SER A 141 -0.47 -9.68 6.98
CA SER A 141 -1.80 -10.04 6.47
C SER A 141 -2.24 -11.43 6.89
N ILE A 142 -1.34 -12.42 6.90
CA ILE A 142 -1.64 -13.77 7.41
C ILE A 142 -1.99 -13.72 8.89
N ILE A 143 -1.19 -13.04 9.72
CA ILE A 143 -1.46 -12.92 11.16
C ILE A 143 -2.80 -12.22 11.39
N TRP A 144 -3.08 -11.14 10.64
CA TRP A 144 -4.34 -10.42 10.74
C TRP A 144 -5.56 -11.29 10.39
N VAL A 145 -5.46 -12.10 9.31
CA VAL A 145 -6.51 -13.06 8.93
C VAL A 145 -6.70 -14.11 10.03
N LEU A 146 -5.61 -14.69 10.55
CA LEU A 146 -5.68 -15.68 11.64
C LEU A 146 -6.33 -15.08 12.90
N CYS A 147 -5.91 -13.91 13.34
CA CYS A 147 -6.51 -13.22 14.49
C CYS A 147 -8.01 -13.02 14.29
N THR A 148 -8.41 -12.55 13.10
CA THR A 148 -9.81 -12.30 12.76
C THR A 148 -10.63 -13.61 12.69
N MET A 149 -10.05 -14.70 12.19
CA MET A 149 -10.68 -16.02 12.12
C MET A 149 -10.90 -16.64 13.51
N PHE A 150 -9.93 -16.50 14.41
CA PHE A 150 -10.03 -17.08 15.75
C PHE A 150 -10.95 -16.27 16.67
N CYS A 151 -10.97 -14.94 16.57
CA CYS A 151 -11.93 -14.05 17.24
C CYS A 151 -11.93 -12.66 16.55
N LEU A 152 -13.09 -12.11 16.16
CA LEU A 152 -13.16 -10.79 15.50
C LEU A 152 -12.57 -9.65 16.36
N VAL A 153 -12.70 -9.76 17.70
CA VAL A 153 -12.23 -8.76 18.66
C VAL A 153 -10.71 -8.55 18.58
N PRO A 154 -9.83 -9.58 18.72
CA PRO A 154 -8.39 -9.40 18.55
C PRO A 154 -8.01 -8.90 17.15
N GLY A 155 -8.72 -9.26 16.09
CA GLY A 155 -8.46 -8.70 14.75
C GLY A 155 -8.54 -7.16 14.72
N ILE A 156 -9.56 -6.60 15.36
CA ILE A 156 -9.73 -5.14 15.48
C ILE A 156 -8.64 -4.54 16.36
N TYR A 157 -8.32 -5.16 17.50
CA TYR A 157 -7.32 -4.65 18.44
C TYR A 157 -5.89 -4.64 17.90
N VAL A 158 -5.53 -5.57 17.02
CA VAL A 158 -4.17 -5.64 16.46
C VAL A 158 -3.98 -4.65 15.30
N THR A 159 -5.06 -4.16 14.69
CA THR A 159 -5.01 -3.28 13.52
C THR A 159 -4.19 -1.99 13.75
N PRO A 160 -4.34 -1.25 14.87
CA PRO A 160 -3.50 -0.08 15.17
C PRO A 160 -2.02 -0.42 15.33
N ALA A 161 -1.67 -1.59 15.88
CA ALA A 161 -0.27 -2.00 16.02
C ALA A 161 0.39 -2.23 14.65
N PHE A 162 -0.36 -2.84 13.71
CA PHE A 162 0.13 -3.08 12.36
C PHE A 162 0.29 -1.81 11.51
N SER A 163 -0.48 -0.74 11.78
CA SER A 163 -0.33 0.51 11.03
C SER A 163 1.01 1.20 11.33
N VAL A 164 1.50 1.10 12.57
CA VAL A 164 2.78 1.71 12.99
C VAL A 164 3.98 0.86 12.56
N PHE A 165 3.81 -0.45 12.46
CA PHE A 165 4.88 -1.40 12.13
C PHE A 165 5.65 -1.05 10.84
N TYR A 166 4.94 -0.69 9.76
CA TYR A 166 5.59 -0.30 8.51
C TYR A 166 6.43 0.97 8.64
N ALA A 167 5.93 1.95 9.40
CA ALA A 167 6.66 3.19 9.65
C ALA A 167 7.94 2.93 10.45
N ILE A 168 7.87 2.11 11.50
CA ILE A 168 9.04 1.73 12.30
C ILE A 168 10.08 1.01 11.45
N MET A 169 9.66 0.01 10.66
CA MET A 169 10.58 -0.78 9.83
C MET A 169 11.42 0.08 8.90
N VAL A 170 10.83 1.12 8.30
CA VAL A 170 11.51 1.97 7.32
C VAL A 170 12.21 3.16 7.98
N LEU A 171 11.60 3.80 8.98
CA LEU A 171 12.15 5.01 9.60
C LEU A 171 13.24 4.73 10.64
N GLU A 172 13.23 3.57 11.28
CA GLU A 172 14.25 3.21 12.28
C GLU A 172 15.52 2.62 11.65
N ASN A 173 15.40 2.04 10.46
CA ASN A 173 16.53 1.43 9.73
C ASN A 173 17.10 2.32 8.61
N ALA A 174 16.53 3.50 8.37
CA ALA A 174 16.99 4.46 7.37
C ALA A 174 17.93 5.50 7.99
#